data_AF-A0A1H2LDQ2-F1
#
_entry.id   AF-A0A1H2LDQ2-F1
#
_cell.length_a   1.000
_cell.length_b   1.000
_cell.length_c   1.000
_cell.angle_alpha   90.00
_cell.angle_beta   90.00
_cell.angle_gamma   90.00
#
_symmetry.space_group_name_H-M   'P 1'
#
loop_
_entity.id
_entity.type
_entity.pdbx_description
1 polymer ?
#
loop_
_entity_poly.entity_id
_entity_poly.type
_entity_poly.pdbx_seq_one_letter_code
_entity_poly.pdbx_strand_id
1 'polypeptide(L)'
;MARGGINKAVVQKARTTLLARGEYPSIDAVRVELGNTGSKTTIHRYLKELEAADSGRGAVPLALSEQLTNLVNQLADQLQEEAQAVVAGERELLERERIDYQQRIRQAESRIQQLEGQTALDAERFQATDHELQQLRELRQQAEVENARLQQANRDLEDRLKDRDAQIHSLEEKHRHARNTLEHYRQASKEQREQEQRRHESQAQQLQLEIRQLQQTLIIKQDELTQLNRDNARLLTEARQLHRDQQAKQRLLDQKAQALEALQSQFSASEAVKLVLQQRNQNLQSELDSLSQAKVRQGTSRQSHRAQRATAAVDKATPPAKKQT
;
A
#
# COMPACT_ATOMS: atom_id res chain seq x y z
N MET A 1 -44.44 63.32 -180.97
CA MET A 1 -45.52 62.33 -180.79
C MET A 1 -46.30 62.71 -179.54
N ALA A 2 -47.62 62.85 -179.70
CA ALA A 2 -48.51 63.38 -178.68
C ALA A 2 -48.75 62.39 -177.55
N ARG A 3 -48.60 62.90 -176.32
CA ARG A 3 -49.41 62.63 -175.12
C ARG A 3 -49.63 61.18 -174.70
N GLY A 4 -49.05 60.83 -173.55
CA GLY A 4 -49.79 60.12 -172.50
C GLY A 4 -49.96 61.07 -171.32
N GLY A 5 -51.19 61.48 -171.02
CA GLY A 5 -51.46 62.19 -169.77
C GLY A 5 -51.11 61.29 -168.58
N ILE A 6 -50.45 61.84 -167.56
CA ILE A 6 -50.03 61.05 -166.40
C ILE A 6 -51.25 60.54 -165.64
N ASN A 7 -51.24 59.24 -165.32
CA ASN A 7 -52.32 58.55 -164.63
C ASN A 7 -51.99 58.35 -163.15
N LYS A 8 -53.01 58.37 -162.27
CA LYS A 8 -52.87 58.28 -160.81
C LYS A 8 -52.06 57.07 -160.34
N ALA A 9 -52.21 55.92 -161.02
CA ALA A 9 -51.47 54.70 -160.71
C ALA A 9 -49.95 54.84 -160.91
N VAL A 10 -49.52 55.61 -161.90
CA VAL A 10 -48.09 55.83 -162.18
C VAL A 10 -47.47 56.72 -161.10
N VAL A 11 -48.21 57.74 -160.64
CA VAL A 11 -47.83 58.60 -159.51
C VAL A 11 -47.76 57.81 -158.20
N GLN A 12 -48.71 56.88 -157.98
CA GLN A 12 -48.70 56.01 -156.80
C GLN A 12 -47.49 55.08 -156.79
N LYS A 13 -47.16 54.48 -157.94
CA LYS A 13 -45.99 53.60 -158.06
C LYS A 13 -44.69 54.37 -157.77
N ALA A 14 -44.52 55.57 -158.34
CA ALA A 14 -43.37 56.42 -158.05
C ALA A 14 -43.29 56.81 -156.57
N ARG A 15 -44.42 57.17 -155.93
CA ARG A 15 -44.48 57.46 -154.48
C ARG A 15 -44.07 56.25 -153.64
N THR A 16 -44.56 55.05 -153.95
CA THR A 16 -44.19 53.83 -153.20
C THR A 16 -42.73 53.47 -153.37
N THR A 17 -42.15 53.68 -154.55
CA THR A 17 -40.71 53.45 -154.78
C THR A 17 -39.86 54.41 -153.95
N LEU A 18 -40.25 55.68 -153.85
CA LEU A 18 -39.55 56.67 -153.01
C LEU A 18 -39.66 56.34 -151.52
N LEU A 19 -40.86 55.97 -151.04
CA LEU A 19 -41.07 55.57 -149.65
C LEU A 19 -40.30 54.29 -149.29
N ALA A 20 -40.21 53.32 -150.21
CA ALA A 20 -39.41 52.10 -150.01
C ALA A 20 -37.89 52.39 -149.96
N ARG A 21 -37.44 53.47 -150.59
CA ARG A 21 -36.06 53.99 -150.47
C ARG A 21 -35.84 54.87 -149.23
N GLY A 22 -36.90 55.16 -148.47
CA GLY A 22 -36.85 56.00 -147.25
C GLY A 22 -36.83 57.51 -147.52
N GLU A 23 -37.07 57.95 -148.75
CA GLU A 23 -37.08 59.38 -149.12
C GLU A 23 -38.50 59.95 -149.05
N TYR A 24 -38.64 61.23 -148.65
CA TYR A 24 -39.94 61.88 -148.54
C TYR A 24 -40.50 62.22 -149.95
N PRO A 25 -41.70 61.74 -150.30
CA PRO A 25 -42.26 61.89 -151.64
C PRO A 25 -42.79 63.31 -151.89
N SER A 26 -41.90 64.25 -152.17
CA SER A 26 -42.25 65.59 -152.63
C SER A 26 -42.66 65.60 -154.11
N ILE A 27 -43.39 66.63 -154.55
CA ILE A 27 -43.88 66.75 -155.94
C ILE A 27 -42.73 66.63 -156.95
N ASP A 28 -41.59 67.25 -156.63
CA ASP A 28 -40.42 67.27 -157.50
C ASP A 28 -39.67 65.93 -157.49
N ALA A 29 -39.58 65.26 -156.33
CA ALA A 29 -39.00 63.92 -156.24
C ALA A 29 -39.81 62.90 -157.05
N VAL A 30 -41.13 62.93 -156.92
CA VAL A 30 -42.04 62.07 -157.69
C VAL A 30 -41.97 62.38 -159.19
N ARG A 31 -41.77 63.64 -159.57
CA ARG A 31 -41.63 64.05 -160.98
C ARG A 31 -40.31 63.58 -161.60
N VAL A 32 -39.21 63.59 -160.85
CA VAL A 32 -37.90 63.07 -161.30
C VAL A 32 -37.98 61.56 -161.53
N GLU A 33 -38.59 60.82 -160.61
CA GLU A 33 -38.83 59.37 -160.77
C GLU A 33 -39.74 59.02 -161.95
N LEU A 34 -40.61 59.96 -162.35
CA LEU A 34 -41.45 59.85 -163.56
C LEU A 34 -40.74 60.33 -164.85
N GLY A 35 -39.43 60.59 -164.80
CA GLY A 35 -38.64 61.00 -165.96
C GLY A 35 -38.88 62.44 -166.41
N ASN A 36 -39.15 63.35 -165.46
CA ASN A 36 -39.49 64.77 -165.69
C ASN A 36 -40.76 65.03 -166.51
N THR A 37 -41.59 64.01 -166.67
CA THR A 37 -42.88 64.12 -167.35
C THR A 37 -43.98 64.55 -166.38
N GLY A 38 -44.98 65.30 -166.88
CA GLY A 38 -46.15 65.75 -166.11
C GLY A 38 -46.05 67.16 -165.53
N SER A 39 -47.20 67.86 -165.44
CA SER A 39 -47.26 69.15 -164.77
C SER A 39 -47.26 68.96 -163.25
N LYS A 40 -46.50 69.80 -162.52
CA LYS A 40 -46.45 69.77 -161.04
C LYS A 40 -47.86 69.80 -160.41
N THR A 41 -48.79 70.53 -161.03
CA THR A 41 -50.19 70.64 -160.58
C THR A 41 -50.96 69.31 -160.65
N THR A 42 -50.73 68.50 -161.68
CA THR A 42 -51.41 67.21 -161.85
C THR A 42 -50.85 66.16 -160.89
N ILE A 43 -49.53 66.16 -160.68
CA ILE A 43 -48.84 65.29 -159.72
C ILE A 43 -49.28 65.62 -158.29
N HIS A 44 -49.35 66.90 -157.93
CA HIS A 44 -49.83 67.33 -156.61
C HIS A 44 -51.30 66.94 -156.36
N ARG A 45 -52.17 67.06 -157.37
CA ARG A 45 -53.56 66.63 -157.25
C ARG A 45 -53.65 65.13 -156.94
N TYR A 46 -52.93 64.30 -157.69
CA TYR A 46 -52.95 62.85 -157.44
C TYR A 46 -52.24 62.44 -156.15
N LEU A 47 -51.18 63.14 -155.73
CA LEU A 47 -50.54 62.93 -154.42
C LEU A 47 -51.52 63.22 -153.28
N LYS A 48 -52.23 64.36 -153.33
CA LYS A 48 -53.22 64.72 -152.31
C LYS A 48 -54.41 63.75 -152.27
N GLU A 49 -54.86 63.26 -153.42
CA GLU A 49 -55.90 62.22 -153.47
C GLU A 49 -55.41 60.85 -152.97
N LEU A 50 -54.11 60.55 -153.03
CA LEU A 50 -53.54 59.31 -152.48
C LEU A 50 -53.30 59.43 -150.97
N GLU A 51 -52.90 60.60 -150.47
CA GLU A 51 -52.82 60.87 -149.03
C GLU A 51 -54.19 60.78 -148.35
N ALA A 52 -55.25 61.26 -149.03
CA ALA A 52 -56.64 61.07 -148.56
C ALA A 52 -57.09 59.60 -148.56
N ALA A 53 -56.49 58.74 -149.38
CA ALA A 53 -56.82 57.30 -149.42
C ALA A 53 -56.04 56.47 -148.37
N ASP A 54 -54.84 56.91 -147.97
CA ASP A 54 -54.04 56.25 -146.92
C ASP A 54 -54.49 56.62 -145.50
N SER A 55 -55.09 57.80 -145.31
CA SER A 55 -55.67 58.21 -144.01
C SER A 55 -56.99 57.48 -143.67
N GLY A 56 -57.49 56.63 -144.57
CA GLY A 56 -58.68 55.78 -144.38
C GLY A 56 -58.40 54.31 -144.02
N ARG A 57 -57.16 53.91 -143.75
CA ARG A 57 -56.79 52.52 -143.37
C ARG A 57 -56.50 52.32 -141.87
N GLY A 58 -57.03 53.20 -141.02
CA GLY A 58 -57.00 53.06 -139.56
C GLY A 58 -58.37 52.68 -139.01
N ALA A 59 -58.82 51.44 -139.21
CA ALA A 59 -59.94 50.84 -138.46
C ALA A 59 -60.01 49.33 -138.69
N VAL A 60 -59.41 48.55 -137.79
CA VAL A 60 -59.64 47.10 -137.60
C VAL A 60 -59.96 46.91 -136.10
N PRO A 61 -60.92 46.07 -135.71
CA PRO A 61 -61.77 46.32 -134.54
C PRO A 61 -61.14 45.91 -133.19
N LEU A 62 -61.18 46.85 -132.22
CA LEU A 62 -60.69 46.77 -130.84
C LEU A 62 -61.57 45.94 -129.86
N ALA A 63 -62.68 45.35 -130.31
CA ALA A 63 -63.68 44.75 -129.42
C ALA A 63 -63.32 43.36 -128.87
N LEU A 64 -62.53 42.56 -129.59
CA LEU A 64 -62.18 41.19 -129.15
C LEU A 64 -61.04 41.19 -128.11
N SER A 65 -60.11 42.16 -128.20
CA SER A 65 -58.99 42.26 -127.25
C SER A 65 -59.42 42.78 -125.89
N GLU A 66 -60.40 43.69 -125.82
CA GLU A 66 -60.98 44.19 -124.56
C GLU A 66 -61.77 43.12 -123.81
N GLN A 67 -62.55 42.28 -124.52
CA GLN A 67 -63.29 41.19 -123.90
C GLN A 67 -62.38 40.09 -123.34
N LEU A 68 -61.31 39.75 -124.05
CA LEU A 68 -60.30 38.79 -123.57
C LEU A 68 -59.50 39.37 -122.39
N THR A 69 -59.13 40.65 -122.41
CA THR A 69 -58.45 41.28 -121.26
C THR A 69 -59.36 41.35 -120.03
N ASN A 70 -60.65 41.64 -120.19
CA ASN A 70 -61.60 41.62 -119.08
C ASN A 70 -61.77 40.21 -118.49
N LEU A 71 -61.86 39.16 -119.32
CA LEU A 71 -61.94 37.78 -118.84
C LEU A 71 -60.66 37.35 -118.13
N VAL A 72 -59.49 37.71 -118.67
CA VAL A 72 -58.18 37.43 -118.05
C VAL A 72 -58.03 38.17 -116.72
N ASN A 73 -58.51 39.41 -116.62
CA ASN A 73 -58.52 40.16 -115.35
C ASN A 73 -59.46 39.51 -114.32
N GLN A 74 -60.66 39.09 -114.71
CA GLN A 74 -61.57 38.36 -113.82
C GLN A 74 -60.97 37.01 -113.36
N LEU A 75 -60.30 36.28 -114.25
CA LEU A 75 -59.61 35.05 -113.89
C LEU A 75 -58.41 35.31 -112.97
N ALA A 76 -57.70 36.42 -113.17
CA ALA A 76 -56.60 36.86 -112.32
C ALA A 76 -57.11 37.27 -110.93
N ASP A 77 -58.23 37.98 -110.85
CA ASP A 77 -58.89 38.36 -109.60
C ASP A 77 -59.38 37.10 -108.84
N GLN A 78 -60.00 36.15 -109.53
CA GLN A 78 -60.40 34.85 -108.94
C GLN A 78 -59.19 34.05 -108.45
N LEU A 79 -58.13 33.93 -109.26
CA LEU A 79 -56.89 33.25 -108.86
C LEU A 79 -56.25 33.96 -107.65
N GLN A 80 -56.33 35.28 -107.59
CA GLN A 80 -55.81 36.07 -106.49
C GLN A 80 -56.64 35.91 -105.21
N GLU A 81 -57.97 35.84 -105.31
CA GLU A 81 -58.86 35.49 -104.19
C GLU A 81 -58.62 34.06 -103.68
N GLU A 82 -58.49 33.08 -104.57
CA GLU A 82 -58.18 31.69 -104.21
C GLU A 82 -56.79 31.58 -103.54
N ALA A 83 -55.77 32.25 -104.08
CA ALA A 83 -54.44 32.30 -103.47
C ALA A 83 -54.47 32.99 -102.10
N GLN A 84 -55.24 34.07 -101.94
CA GLN A 84 -55.44 34.74 -100.65
C GLN A 84 -56.18 33.84 -99.65
N ALA A 85 -57.16 33.06 -100.09
CA ALA A 85 -57.89 32.12 -99.25
C ALA A 85 -56.99 30.97 -98.76
N VAL A 86 -56.13 30.41 -99.62
CA VAL A 86 -55.13 29.40 -99.23
C VAL A 86 -54.13 29.97 -98.22
N VAL A 87 -53.59 31.16 -98.49
CA VAL A 87 -52.67 31.85 -97.58
C VAL A 87 -53.34 32.18 -96.25
N ALA A 88 -54.62 32.57 -96.25
CA ALA A 88 -55.38 32.80 -95.01
C ALA A 88 -55.54 31.50 -94.22
N GLY A 89 -55.87 30.38 -94.87
CA GLY A 89 -55.95 29.06 -94.24
C GLY A 89 -54.63 28.61 -93.62
N GLU A 90 -53.51 28.75 -94.34
CA GLU A 90 -52.17 28.45 -93.80
C GLU A 90 -51.79 29.36 -92.62
N ARG A 91 -52.11 30.66 -92.69
CA ARG A 91 -51.90 31.59 -91.58
C ARG A 91 -52.70 31.20 -90.35
N GLU A 92 -53.96 30.78 -90.50
CA GLU A 92 -54.75 30.29 -89.37
C GLU A 92 -54.17 29.03 -88.73
N LEU A 93 -53.68 28.08 -89.54
CA LEU A 93 -53.01 26.88 -89.03
C LEU A 93 -51.73 27.24 -88.27
N LEU A 94 -50.89 28.10 -88.83
CA LEU A 94 -49.67 28.59 -88.17
C LEU A 94 -49.96 29.33 -86.87
N GLU A 95 -51.00 30.18 -86.82
CA GLU A 95 -51.39 30.85 -85.58
C GLU A 95 -51.88 29.85 -84.52
N ARG A 96 -52.62 28.81 -84.91
CA ARG A 96 -53.02 27.73 -83.99
C ARG A 96 -51.82 26.97 -83.44
N GLU A 97 -50.88 26.60 -84.30
CA GLU A 97 -49.63 25.93 -83.89
C GLU A 97 -48.80 26.83 -82.96
N ARG A 98 -48.69 28.12 -83.29
CA ARG A 98 -47.99 29.11 -82.45
C ARG A 98 -48.63 29.20 -81.06
N ILE A 99 -49.95 29.20 -80.97
CA ILE A 99 -50.67 29.21 -79.70
C ILE A 99 -50.41 27.91 -78.92
N ASP A 100 -50.47 26.73 -79.56
CA ASP A 100 -50.17 25.45 -78.89
C ASP A 100 -48.73 25.41 -78.35
N TYR A 101 -47.74 25.81 -79.16
CA TYR A 101 -46.35 25.89 -78.71
C TYR A 101 -46.17 26.89 -77.56
N GLN A 102 -46.82 28.06 -77.61
CA GLN A 102 -46.77 29.02 -76.51
C GLN A 102 -47.39 28.45 -75.23
N GLN A 103 -48.47 27.68 -75.33
CA GLN A 103 -49.07 26.99 -74.17
C GLN A 103 -48.13 25.92 -73.61
N ARG A 104 -47.50 25.11 -74.46
CA ARG A 104 -46.53 24.09 -74.03
C ARG A 104 -45.30 24.71 -73.37
N ILE A 105 -44.78 25.82 -73.91
CA ILE A 105 -43.66 26.56 -73.30
C ILE A 105 -44.06 27.06 -71.91
N ARG A 106 -45.23 27.71 -71.77
CA ARG A 106 -45.71 28.18 -70.46
C ARG A 106 -45.89 27.05 -69.45
N GLN A 107 -46.40 25.90 -69.88
CA GLN A 107 -46.54 24.72 -69.02
C GLN A 107 -45.18 24.16 -68.59
N ALA A 108 -44.21 24.09 -69.52
CA ALA A 108 -42.85 23.65 -69.22
C ALA A 108 -42.14 24.62 -68.25
N GLU A 109 -42.25 25.93 -68.48
CA GLU A 109 -41.71 26.97 -67.59
C GLU A 109 -42.31 26.88 -66.18
N SER A 110 -43.64 26.72 -66.08
CA SER A 110 -44.32 26.51 -64.79
C SER A 110 -43.82 25.24 -64.09
N ARG A 111 -43.60 24.15 -64.85
CA ARG A 111 -43.08 22.91 -64.28
C ARG A 111 -41.63 23.05 -63.80
N ILE A 112 -40.79 23.75 -64.56
CA ILE A 112 -39.40 24.05 -64.17
C ILE A 112 -39.39 24.86 -62.88
N GLN A 113 -40.17 25.94 -62.79
CA GLN A 113 -40.27 26.75 -61.57
C GLN A 113 -40.73 25.94 -60.35
N GLN A 114 -41.68 25.02 -60.54
CA GLN A 114 -42.12 24.12 -59.46
C GLN A 114 -40.99 23.18 -59.01
N LEU A 115 -40.25 22.59 -59.95
CA LEU A 115 -39.14 21.69 -59.64
C LEU A 115 -37.98 22.45 -58.99
N GLU A 116 -37.64 23.64 -59.48
CA GLU A 116 -36.63 24.52 -58.86
C GLU A 116 -37.01 24.85 -57.42
N GLY A 117 -38.28 25.24 -57.18
CA GLY A 117 -38.79 25.48 -55.83
C GLY A 117 -38.71 24.25 -54.92
N GLN A 118 -39.04 23.07 -55.43
CA GLN A 118 -38.89 21.81 -54.67
C GLN A 118 -37.43 21.50 -54.35
N THR A 119 -36.53 21.63 -55.33
CA THR A 119 -35.09 21.39 -55.10
C THR A 119 -34.48 22.38 -54.11
N ALA A 120 -34.93 23.64 -54.10
CA ALA A 120 -34.51 24.62 -53.11
C ALA A 120 -34.96 24.23 -51.70
N LEU A 121 -36.23 23.83 -51.53
CA LEU A 121 -36.76 23.36 -50.23
C LEU A 121 -36.04 22.10 -49.74
N ASP A 122 -35.76 21.15 -50.63
CA ASP A 122 -35.04 19.93 -50.28
C ASP A 122 -33.57 20.22 -49.92
N ALA A 123 -32.93 21.18 -50.60
CA ALA A 123 -31.58 21.63 -50.26
C ALA A 123 -31.53 22.30 -48.87
N GLU A 124 -32.51 23.15 -48.55
CA GLU A 124 -32.64 23.76 -47.21
C GLU A 124 -32.83 22.70 -46.12
N ARG A 125 -33.72 21.72 -46.36
CA ARG A 125 -33.94 20.60 -45.43
C ARG A 125 -32.67 19.77 -45.24
N PHE A 126 -31.96 19.46 -46.33
CA PHE A 126 -30.72 18.72 -46.25
C PHE A 126 -29.66 19.47 -45.43
N GLN A 127 -29.49 20.77 -45.67
CA GLN A 127 -28.57 21.61 -44.88
C GLN A 127 -28.95 21.64 -43.40
N ALA A 128 -30.24 21.79 -43.07
CA ALA A 128 -30.71 21.75 -41.69
C ALA A 128 -30.38 20.42 -41.02
N THR A 129 -30.65 19.29 -41.69
CA THR A 129 -30.33 17.96 -41.14
C THR A 129 -28.83 17.71 -41.01
N ASP A 130 -28.01 18.22 -41.93
CA ASP A 130 -26.55 18.07 -41.85
C ASP A 130 -25.99 18.90 -40.68
N HIS A 131 -26.51 20.10 -40.45
CA HIS A 131 -26.16 20.89 -39.27
C HIS A 131 -26.57 20.21 -37.96
N GLU A 132 -27.78 19.66 -37.86
CA GLU A 132 -28.21 18.89 -36.69
C GLU A 132 -27.33 17.65 -36.46
N LEU A 133 -26.95 16.94 -37.53
CA LEU A 133 -26.07 15.78 -37.46
C LEU A 133 -24.66 16.16 -36.97
N GLN A 134 -24.12 17.29 -37.44
CA GLN A 134 -22.84 17.83 -36.99
C GLN A 134 -22.89 18.18 -35.50
N GLN A 135 -23.92 18.87 -35.04
CA GLN A 135 -24.11 19.21 -33.62
C GLN A 135 -24.21 17.94 -32.75
N LEU A 136 -24.99 16.94 -33.18
CA LEU A 136 -25.10 15.67 -32.47
C LEU A 136 -23.76 14.92 -32.40
N ARG A 137 -22.95 14.96 -33.46
CA ARG A 137 -21.61 14.37 -33.46
C ARG A 137 -20.68 15.07 -32.47
N GLU A 138 -20.71 16.39 -32.41
CA GLU A 138 -19.92 17.17 -31.45
C GLU A 138 -20.33 16.85 -30.00
N LEU A 139 -21.63 16.85 -29.70
CA LEU A 139 -22.15 16.48 -28.38
C LEU A 139 -21.76 15.05 -28.00
N ARG A 140 -21.83 14.10 -28.95
CA ARG A 140 -21.41 12.72 -28.72
C ARG A 140 -19.92 12.63 -28.41
N GLN A 141 -19.08 13.35 -29.15
CA GLN A 141 -17.63 13.39 -28.88
C GLN A 141 -17.32 14.00 -27.51
N GLN A 142 -18.00 15.08 -27.12
CA GLN A 142 -17.85 15.67 -25.79
C GLN A 142 -18.23 14.65 -24.69
N ALA A 143 -19.37 13.98 -24.83
CA ALA A 143 -19.80 12.95 -23.91
C ALA A 143 -18.84 11.74 -23.85
N GLU A 144 -18.29 11.30 -24.98
CA GLU A 144 -17.27 10.23 -25.03
C GLU A 144 -16.00 10.63 -24.27
N VAL A 145 -15.52 11.87 -24.44
CA VAL A 145 -14.36 12.41 -23.72
C VAL A 145 -14.64 12.51 -22.22
N GLU A 146 -15.82 13.01 -21.82
CA GLU A 146 -16.21 13.07 -20.42
C GLU A 146 -16.32 11.68 -19.79
N ASN A 147 -16.90 10.72 -20.51
CA ASN A 147 -17.00 9.34 -20.03
C ASN A 147 -15.61 8.73 -19.83
N ALA A 148 -14.69 8.92 -20.78
CA ALA A 148 -13.31 8.46 -20.65
C ALA A 148 -12.60 9.11 -19.44
N ARG A 149 -12.81 10.41 -19.22
CA ARG A 149 -12.26 11.13 -18.04
C ARG A 149 -12.82 10.58 -16.73
N LEU A 150 -14.13 10.34 -16.65
CA LEU A 150 -14.78 9.77 -15.47
C LEU A 150 -14.33 8.33 -15.21
N GLN A 151 -14.18 7.52 -16.25
CA GLN A 151 -13.64 6.16 -16.13
C GLN A 151 -12.20 6.18 -15.60
N GLN A 152 -11.36 7.08 -16.10
CA GLN A 152 -10.00 7.23 -15.60
C GLN A 152 -9.99 7.67 -14.14
N ALA A 153 -10.80 8.68 -13.77
CA ALA A 153 -10.91 9.13 -12.38
C ALA A 153 -11.38 8.01 -11.43
N ASN A 154 -12.32 7.17 -11.86
CA ASN A 154 -12.75 6.01 -11.08
C ASN A 154 -11.63 4.99 -10.89
N ARG A 155 -10.85 4.68 -11.94
CA ARG A 155 -9.68 3.78 -11.82
C ARG A 155 -8.64 4.35 -10.86
N ASP A 156 -8.31 5.64 -10.99
CA ASP A 156 -7.36 6.31 -10.10
C ASP A 156 -7.84 6.29 -8.63
N LEU A 157 -9.16 6.42 -8.40
CA LEU A 157 -9.75 6.30 -7.06
C LEU A 157 -9.72 4.86 -6.54
N GLU A 158 -10.01 3.87 -7.37
CA GLU A 158 -9.92 2.45 -7.01
C GLU A 158 -8.49 2.06 -6.63
N ASP A 159 -7.49 2.54 -7.36
CA ASP A 159 -6.09 2.26 -7.05
C ASP A 159 -5.66 2.94 -5.76
N ARG A 160 -6.09 4.19 -5.53
CA ARG A 160 -5.88 4.86 -4.23
C ARG A 160 -6.56 4.13 -3.08
N LEU A 161 -7.75 3.57 -3.28
CA LEU A 161 -8.44 2.77 -2.27
C LEU A 161 -7.64 1.50 -1.95
N LYS A 162 -7.19 0.76 -2.96
CA LYS A 162 -6.35 -0.43 -2.77
C LYS A 162 -5.06 -0.11 -2.01
N ASP A 163 -4.39 0.98 -2.35
CA ASP A 163 -3.18 1.44 -1.65
C ASP A 163 -3.47 1.74 -0.17
N ARG A 164 -4.59 2.40 0.11
CA ARG A 164 -5.01 2.72 1.49
C ARG A 164 -5.37 1.47 2.26
N ASP A 165 -6.09 0.54 1.64
CA ASP A 165 -6.41 -0.76 2.25
C ASP A 165 -5.12 -1.52 2.57
N ALA A 166 -4.16 -1.59 1.65
CA ALA A 166 -2.87 -2.23 1.90
C ALA A 166 -2.09 -1.57 3.06
N GLN A 167 -2.13 -0.23 3.15
CA GLN A 167 -1.54 0.51 4.27
C GLN A 167 -2.24 0.20 5.61
N ILE A 168 -3.57 0.14 5.62
CA ILE A 168 -4.35 -0.22 6.81
C ILE A 168 -3.98 -1.63 7.27
N HIS A 169 -3.97 -2.61 6.36
CA HIS A 169 -3.56 -3.98 6.69
C HIS A 169 -2.14 -4.04 7.26
N SER A 170 -1.19 -3.32 6.67
CA SER A 170 0.18 -3.24 7.19
C SER A 170 0.25 -2.63 8.59
N LEU A 171 -0.55 -1.60 8.88
CA LEU A 171 -0.62 -1.00 10.21
C LEU A 171 -1.27 -1.95 11.23
N GLU A 172 -2.34 -2.65 10.84
CA GLU A 172 -2.99 -3.65 11.68
C GLU A 172 -2.05 -4.80 12.03
N GLU A 173 -1.26 -5.29 11.07
CA GLU A 173 -0.22 -6.30 11.31
C GLU A 173 0.84 -5.79 12.29
N LYS A 174 1.35 -4.56 12.11
CA LYS A 174 2.29 -3.95 13.05
C LYS A 174 1.68 -3.81 14.44
N HIS A 175 0.41 -3.42 14.56
CA HIS A 175 -0.30 -3.35 15.83
C HIS A 175 -0.50 -4.72 16.46
N ARG A 176 -0.84 -5.75 15.66
CA ARG A 176 -0.95 -7.14 16.13
C ARG A 176 0.39 -7.64 16.65
N HIS A 177 1.48 -7.40 15.92
CA HIS A 177 2.82 -7.75 16.38
C HIS A 177 3.20 -7.01 17.66
N ALA A 178 2.93 -5.70 17.77
CA ALA A 178 3.18 -4.94 18.99
C ALA A 178 2.36 -5.45 20.19
N ARG A 179 1.11 -5.88 19.98
CA ARG A 179 0.30 -6.53 21.03
C ARG A 179 0.90 -7.85 21.46
N ASN A 180 1.24 -8.72 20.51
CA ASN A 180 1.83 -10.02 20.80
C ASN A 180 3.17 -9.87 21.53
N THR A 181 4.04 -8.93 21.14
CA THR A 181 5.31 -8.69 21.85
C THR A 181 5.09 -8.20 23.28
N LEU A 182 4.10 -7.34 23.52
CA LEU A 182 3.72 -6.92 24.87
C LEU A 182 3.14 -8.06 25.71
N GLU A 183 2.34 -8.94 25.11
CA GLU A 183 1.84 -10.15 25.77
C GLU A 183 2.97 -11.09 26.15
N HIS A 184 3.91 -11.35 25.24
CA HIS A 184 5.10 -12.13 25.54
C HIS A 184 5.95 -11.50 26.65
N TYR A 185 6.15 -10.18 26.64
CA TYR A 185 6.88 -9.49 27.71
C TYR A 185 6.15 -9.60 29.06
N ARG A 186 4.83 -9.41 29.09
CA ARG A 186 4.02 -9.57 30.31
C ARG A 186 4.09 -11.00 30.84
N GLN A 187 3.99 -11.98 29.96
CA GLN A 187 4.08 -13.39 30.31
C GLN A 187 5.47 -13.74 30.85
N ALA A 188 6.54 -13.31 30.18
CA ALA A 188 7.91 -13.50 30.63
C ALA A 188 8.17 -12.84 31.99
N SER A 189 7.66 -11.62 32.21
CA SER A 189 7.77 -10.94 33.50
C SER A 189 7.00 -11.68 34.61
N LYS A 190 5.82 -12.22 34.30
CA LYS A 190 5.04 -13.05 35.23
C LYS A 190 5.80 -14.33 35.58
N GLU A 191 6.31 -15.05 34.58
CA GLU A 191 7.08 -16.28 34.76
C GLU A 191 8.35 -16.04 35.58
N GLN A 192 9.05 -14.93 35.35
CA GLN A 192 10.22 -14.54 36.15
C GLN A 192 9.83 -14.35 37.62
N ARG A 193 8.77 -13.58 37.90
CA ARG A 193 8.31 -13.35 39.28
C ARG A 193 7.87 -14.65 39.95
N GLU A 194 7.17 -15.53 39.23
CA GLU A 194 6.78 -16.84 39.75
C GLU A 194 8.00 -17.72 40.05
N GLN A 195 9.04 -17.67 39.21
CA GLN A 195 10.28 -18.41 39.45
C GLN A 195 11.02 -17.88 40.69
N GLU A 196 11.14 -16.55 40.82
CA GLU A 196 11.73 -15.91 42.00
C GLU A 196 10.94 -16.25 43.26
N GLN A 197 9.60 -16.19 43.22
CA GLN A 197 8.74 -16.57 44.33
C GLN A 197 8.96 -18.04 44.73
N ARG A 198 9.01 -18.98 43.78
CA ARG A 198 9.30 -20.40 44.07
C ARG A 198 10.68 -20.59 44.71
N ARG A 199 11.69 -19.83 44.26
CA ARG A 199 13.04 -19.87 44.87
C ARG A 199 13.00 -19.37 46.31
N HIS A 200 12.33 -18.26 46.58
CA HIS A 200 12.18 -17.71 47.92
C HIS A 200 11.37 -18.62 48.85
N GLU A 201 10.28 -19.22 48.37
CA GLU A 201 9.50 -20.20 49.11
C GLU A 201 10.36 -21.42 49.50
N SER A 202 11.18 -21.92 48.57
CA SER A 202 12.12 -23.02 48.86
C SER A 202 13.15 -22.64 49.92
N GLN A 203 13.76 -21.45 49.82
CA GLN A 203 14.72 -20.94 50.83
C GLN A 203 14.05 -20.76 52.20
N ALA A 204 12.83 -20.22 52.24
CA ALA A 204 12.08 -20.06 53.47
C ALA A 204 11.77 -21.41 54.13
N GLN A 205 11.41 -22.43 53.34
CA GLN A 205 11.20 -23.79 53.85
C GLN A 205 12.51 -24.40 54.40
N GLN A 206 13.64 -24.21 53.71
CA GLN A 206 14.95 -24.67 54.19
C GLN A 206 15.31 -24.02 55.53
N LEU A 207 15.21 -22.70 55.65
CA LEU A 207 15.47 -21.98 56.89
C LEU A 207 14.53 -22.42 58.02
N GLN A 208 13.24 -22.68 57.72
CA GLN A 208 12.31 -23.21 58.71
C GLN A 208 12.72 -24.61 59.21
N LEU A 209 13.24 -25.48 58.33
CA LEU A 209 13.77 -26.78 58.74
C LEU A 209 15.03 -26.63 59.60
N GLU A 210 15.96 -25.76 59.24
CA GLU A 210 17.16 -25.46 60.03
C GLU A 210 16.81 -24.90 61.41
N ILE A 211 15.85 -23.96 61.50
CA ILE A 211 15.35 -23.44 62.78
C ILE A 211 14.79 -24.58 63.65
N ARG A 212 13.99 -25.48 63.07
CA ARG A 212 13.46 -26.65 63.82
C ARG A 212 14.57 -27.57 64.29
N GLN A 213 15.59 -27.84 63.46
CA GLN A 213 16.75 -28.66 63.83
C GLN A 213 17.58 -28.00 64.95
N LEU A 214 17.82 -26.69 64.87
CA LEU A 214 18.52 -25.93 65.90
C LEU A 214 17.74 -25.90 67.22
N GLN A 215 16.42 -25.73 67.16
CA GLN A 215 15.54 -25.81 68.34
C GLN A 215 15.61 -27.20 68.99
N GLN A 216 15.54 -28.28 68.21
CA GLN A 216 15.70 -29.65 68.73
C GLN A 216 17.08 -29.85 69.37
N THR A 217 18.14 -29.37 68.73
CA THR A 217 19.50 -29.45 69.27
C THR A 217 19.64 -28.64 70.56
N LEU A 218 19.00 -27.47 70.64
CA LEU A 218 18.98 -26.63 71.83
C LEU A 218 18.27 -27.34 72.99
N ILE A 219 17.14 -28.01 72.74
CA ILE A 219 16.42 -28.79 73.76
C ILE A 219 17.34 -29.89 74.32
N ILE A 220 18.00 -30.66 73.44
CA ILE A 220 18.95 -31.70 73.86
C ILE A 220 20.08 -31.10 74.70
N LYS A 221 20.66 -29.97 74.29
CA LYS A 221 21.74 -29.30 75.04
C LYS A 221 21.27 -28.74 76.38
N GLN A 222 20.02 -28.25 76.46
CA GLN A 222 19.41 -27.84 77.73
C GLN A 222 19.23 -29.05 78.66
N ASP A 223 18.74 -30.18 78.15
CA ASP A 223 18.60 -31.41 78.93
C ASP A 223 19.96 -31.89 79.45
N GLU A 224 21.00 -31.94 78.60
CA GLU A 224 22.38 -32.24 79.02
C GLU A 224 22.87 -31.29 80.13
N LEU A 225 22.67 -29.98 79.98
CA LEU A 225 23.03 -28.99 81.01
C LEU A 225 22.27 -29.21 82.32
N THR A 226 20.98 -29.56 82.28
CA THR A 226 20.23 -29.87 83.49
C THR A 226 20.72 -31.15 84.18
N GLN A 227 21.11 -32.18 83.41
CA GLN A 227 21.71 -33.40 83.94
C GLN A 227 23.05 -33.10 84.63
N LEU A 228 23.95 -32.37 83.94
CA LEU A 228 25.22 -31.94 84.52
C LEU A 228 25.05 -31.10 85.78
N ASN A 229 24.06 -30.20 85.81
CA ASN A 229 23.75 -29.41 87.01
C ASN A 229 23.27 -30.28 88.17
N ARG A 230 22.45 -31.31 87.91
CA ARG A 230 22.02 -32.28 88.92
C ARG A 230 23.19 -33.10 89.45
N ASP A 231 24.07 -33.56 88.57
CA ASP A 231 25.25 -34.32 88.96
C ASP A 231 26.27 -33.47 89.72
N ASN A 232 26.47 -32.21 89.32
CA ASN A 232 27.26 -31.25 90.09
C ASN A 232 26.67 -31.02 91.48
N ALA A 233 25.34 -30.88 91.60
CA ALA A 233 24.69 -30.75 92.91
C ALA A 233 24.90 -32.01 93.78
N ARG A 234 24.81 -33.21 93.18
CA ARG A 234 25.10 -34.50 93.86
C ARG A 234 26.55 -34.56 94.34
N LEU A 235 27.52 -34.30 93.45
CA LEU A 235 28.94 -34.29 93.79
C LEU A 235 29.26 -33.25 94.88
N LEU A 236 28.62 -32.07 94.85
CA LEU A 236 28.76 -31.08 95.92
C LEU A 236 28.21 -31.58 97.25
N THR A 237 27.08 -32.30 97.26
CA THR A 237 26.54 -32.90 98.48
C THR A 237 27.45 -34.02 99.02
N GLU A 238 27.97 -34.88 98.15
CA GLU A 238 28.93 -35.93 98.50
C GLU A 238 30.24 -35.33 99.04
N ALA A 239 30.78 -34.30 98.37
CA ALA A 239 31.98 -33.60 98.83
C ALA A 239 31.77 -32.96 100.21
N ARG A 240 30.60 -32.35 100.46
CA ARG A 240 30.24 -31.82 101.79
C ARG A 240 30.13 -32.92 102.84
N GLN A 241 29.57 -34.07 102.49
CA GLN A 241 29.46 -35.22 103.40
C GLN A 241 30.84 -35.80 103.72
N LEU A 242 31.66 -36.06 102.71
CA LEU A 242 33.04 -36.52 102.88
C LEU A 242 33.87 -35.52 103.71
N HIS A 243 33.68 -34.22 103.51
CA HIS A 243 34.35 -33.20 104.32
C HIS A 243 33.90 -33.24 105.78
N ARG A 244 32.60 -33.42 106.06
CA ARG A 244 32.10 -33.62 107.43
C ARG A 244 32.65 -34.89 108.07
N ASP A 245 32.68 -36.00 107.32
CA ASP A 245 33.23 -37.27 107.78
C ASP A 245 34.74 -37.14 108.04
N GLN A 246 35.47 -36.43 107.19
CA GLN A 246 36.88 -36.12 107.39
C GLN A 246 37.09 -35.29 108.65
N GLN A 247 36.32 -34.21 108.86
CA GLN A 247 36.38 -33.41 110.08
C GLN A 247 36.03 -34.25 111.33
N ALA A 248 35.04 -35.13 111.26
CA ALA A 248 34.67 -36.02 112.36
C ALA A 248 35.80 -37.02 112.68
N LYS A 249 36.40 -37.63 111.66
CA LYS A 249 37.58 -38.50 111.82
C LYS A 249 38.77 -37.73 112.39
N GLN A 250 39.00 -36.49 111.95
CA GLN A 250 40.09 -35.66 112.45
C GLN A 250 39.87 -35.30 113.92
N ARG A 251 38.66 -34.91 114.32
CA ARG A 251 38.30 -34.72 115.74
C ARG A 251 38.51 -35.99 116.57
N LEU A 252 38.17 -37.16 116.03
CA LEU A 252 38.39 -38.44 116.71
C LEU A 252 39.88 -38.78 116.83
N LEU A 253 40.68 -38.47 115.81
CA LEU A 253 42.14 -38.58 115.87
C LEU A 253 42.73 -37.61 116.90
N ASP A 254 42.28 -36.36 116.94
CA ASP A 254 42.71 -35.37 117.94
C ASP A 254 42.33 -35.82 119.37
N GLN A 255 41.12 -36.35 119.57
CA GLN A 255 40.71 -36.95 120.84
C GLN A 255 41.58 -38.15 121.23
N LYS A 256 41.90 -39.04 120.28
CA LYS A 256 42.80 -40.17 120.53
C LYS A 256 44.23 -39.71 120.81
N ALA A 257 44.72 -38.68 120.13
CA ALA A 257 46.03 -38.09 120.37
C ALA A 257 46.10 -37.48 121.77
N GLN A 258 45.09 -36.70 122.18
CA GLN A 258 44.95 -36.17 123.53
C GLN A 258 44.88 -37.29 124.59
N ALA A 259 44.13 -38.36 124.32
CA ALA A 259 44.06 -39.51 125.21
C ALA A 259 45.40 -40.25 125.31
N LEU A 260 46.15 -40.37 124.21
CA LEU A 260 47.49 -40.95 124.19
C LEU A 260 48.50 -40.05 124.92
N GLU A 261 48.44 -38.73 124.78
CA GLU A 261 49.25 -37.78 125.55
C GLU A 261 48.92 -37.86 127.05
N ALA A 262 47.64 -37.94 127.40
CA ALA A 262 47.20 -38.18 128.78
C ALA A 262 47.73 -39.51 129.32
N LEU A 263 47.71 -40.58 128.52
CA LEU A 263 48.25 -41.88 128.92
C LEU A 263 49.78 -41.86 129.00
N GLN A 264 50.48 -41.16 128.10
CA GLN A 264 51.92 -40.97 128.12
C GLN A 264 52.36 -40.17 129.34
N SER A 265 51.63 -39.12 129.71
CA SER A 265 51.89 -38.35 130.93
C SER A 265 51.62 -39.17 132.19
N GLN A 266 50.58 -40.02 132.21
CA GLN A 266 50.38 -40.98 133.30
C GLN A 266 51.51 -42.02 133.36
N PHE A 267 51.98 -42.51 132.21
CA PHE A 267 53.08 -43.46 132.11
C PHE A 267 54.40 -42.84 132.57
N SER A 268 54.74 -41.62 132.14
CA SER A 268 55.95 -40.92 132.58
C SER A 268 55.89 -40.57 134.06
N ALA A 269 54.71 -40.22 134.60
CA ALA A 269 54.50 -40.07 136.03
C ALA A 269 54.74 -41.40 136.78
N SER A 270 54.22 -42.52 136.25
CA SER A 270 54.48 -43.85 136.80
C SER A 270 55.96 -44.27 136.68
N GLU A 271 56.65 -43.92 135.59
CA GLU A 271 58.08 -44.17 135.41
C GLU A 271 58.90 -43.32 136.38
N ALA A 272 58.57 -42.05 136.58
CA ALA A 272 59.21 -41.20 137.57
C ALA A 272 59.05 -41.79 138.99
N VAL A 273 57.85 -42.28 139.34
CA VAL A 273 57.62 -43.01 140.60
C VAL A 273 58.50 -44.26 140.67
N LYS A 274 58.59 -45.05 139.58
CA LYS A 274 59.44 -46.23 139.51
C LYS A 274 60.93 -45.90 139.67
N LEU A 275 61.39 -44.80 139.08
CA LEU A 275 62.79 -44.35 139.13
C LEU A 275 63.15 -43.86 140.53
N VAL A 276 62.25 -43.15 141.21
CA VAL A 276 62.38 -42.79 142.63
C VAL A 276 62.46 -44.05 143.50
N LEU A 277 61.63 -45.07 143.24
CA LEU A 277 61.71 -46.35 143.94
C LEU A 277 63.02 -47.11 143.64
N GLN A 278 63.54 -47.03 142.41
CA GLN A 278 64.83 -47.64 142.04
C GLN A 278 66.00 -46.94 142.71
N GLN A 279 66.03 -45.61 142.73
CA GLN A 279 67.04 -44.84 143.48
C GLN A 279 66.98 -45.17 144.98
N ARG A 280 65.77 -45.33 145.53
CA ARG A 280 65.60 -45.78 146.91
C ARG A 280 66.14 -47.19 147.15
N ASN A 281 65.97 -48.11 146.21
CA ASN A 281 66.56 -49.45 146.28
C ASN A 281 68.10 -49.43 146.14
N GLN A 282 68.65 -48.58 145.27
CA GLN A 282 70.10 -48.44 145.11
C GLN A 282 70.75 -47.81 146.35
N ASN A 283 70.09 -46.85 147.00
CA ASN A 283 70.54 -46.31 148.28
C ASN A 283 70.54 -47.39 149.38
N LEU A 284 69.51 -48.24 149.43
CA LEU A 284 69.49 -49.38 150.36
C LEU A 284 70.59 -50.41 150.04
N GLN A 285 70.95 -50.59 148.76
CA GLN A 285 72.05 -51.48 148.35
C GLN A 285 73.45 -50.90 148.65
N SER A 286 73.65 -49.59 148.48
CA SER A 286 74.92 -48.95 148.87
C SER A 286 75.13 -48.92 150.39
N GLU A 287 74.05 -48.80 151.18
CA GLU A 287 74.07 -49.01 152.62
C GLU A 287 74.50 -50.46 152.98
N LEU A 288 74.01 -51.48 152.25
CA LEU A 288 74.40 -52.88 152.44
C LEU A 288 75.86 -53.17 152.06
N ASP A 289 76.38 -52.57 150.98
CA ASP A 289 77.77 -52.77 150.55
C ASP A 289 78.79 -52.07 151.46
N SER A 290 78.41 -50.96 152.09
CA SER A 290 79.23 -50.32 153.12
C SER A 290 79.40 -51.18 154.39
N LEU A 291 78.37 -51.97 154.73
CA LEU A 291 78.37 -52.91 155.86
C LEU A 291 79.17 -54.19 155.57
N SER A 292 79.26 -54.62 154.31
CA SER A 292 80.00 -55.82 153.90
C SER A 292 81.52 -55.59 153.84
N GLN A 293 81.97 -54.41 153.38
CA GLN A 293 83.41 -54.06 153.34
C GLN A 293 84.04 -53.88 154.73
N ALA A 294 83.26 -53.55 155.76
CA ALA A 294 83.72 -53.52 157.15
C ALA A 294 84.02 -54.92 157.73
N LYS A 295 83.44 -55.98 157.17
CA LYS A 295 83.54 -57.36 157.68
C LYS A 295 84.75 -58.14 157.14
N VAL A 296 85.33 -57.75 156.01
CA VAL A 296 86.45 -58.45 155.34
C VAL A 296 87.83 -58.09 155.93
N ARG A 297 87.97 -56.93 156.59
CA ARG A 297 89.25 -56.48 157.17
C ARG A 297 89.64 -57.15 158.50
N GLN A 298 88.81 -58.02 159.07
CA GLN A 298 89.04 -58.67 160.38
C GLN A 298 89.40 -60.17 160.33
N GLY A 299 89.48 -60.81 159.15
CA GLY A 299 89.52 -62.28 159.01
C GLY A 299 90.87 -62.97 158.82
N THR A 300 92.00 -62.28 158.58
CA THR A 300 93.23 -62.95 158.07
C THR A 300 94.44 -63.00 159.03
N SER A 301 94.30 -62.68 160.32
CA SER A 301 95.46 -62.61 161.27
C SER A 301 95.50 -63.68 162.38
N ARG A 302 94.74 -64.77 162.30
CA ARG A 302 94.85 -65.90 163.25
C ARG A 302 94.64 -67.21 162.49
N GLN A 303 95.65 -68.10 162.38
CA GLN A 303 95.88 -69.18 163.37
C GLN A 303 96.73 -70.39 162.87
N SER A 304 97.89 -70.65 163.52
CA SER A 304 98.71 -71.88 163.52
C SER A 304 98.86 -72.42 164.98
N HIS A 305 98.84 -73.76 165.19
CA HIS A 305 99.19 -74.59 166.40
C HIS A 305 98.11 -75.15 167.37
N ARG A 306 97.71 -76.45 167.26
CA ARG A 306 97.76 -77.56 168.25
C ARG A 306 97.04 -78.87 167.80
N ALA A 307 97.80 -79.95 167.58
CA ALA A 307 97.38 -81.18 166.90
C ALA A 307 97.50 -82.50 167.71
N GLN A 308 96.63 -83.47 167.37
CA GLN A 308 96.80 -84.96 167.31
C GLN A 308 97.06 -85.80 168.59
N ARG A 309 96.12 -86.71 168.91
CA ARG A 309 96.22 -88.15 169.29
C ARG A 309 94.78 -88.60 169.68
N ALA A 310 94.03 -89.33 168.86
CA ALA A 310 94.16 -90.77 168.63
C ALA A 310 94.14 -91.15 167.14
N THR A 311 95.06 -91.93 166.58
CA THR A 311 96.53 -92.01 166.74
C THR A 311 97.05 -92.85 165.57
N ALA A 312 98.05 -92.32 164.84
CA ALA A 312 98.91 -92.99 163.85
C ALA A 312 98.37 -93.18 162.40
N ALA A 313 98.35 -92.07 161.65
CA ALA A 313 98.86 -91.88 160.26
C ALA A 313 98.63 -90.39 159.87
N VAL A 314 99.50 -89.44 160.27
CA VAL A 314 100.44 -88.64 159.40
C VAL A 314 99.66 -87.80 158.34
N ASP A 315 99.43 -86.47 158.43
CA ASP A 315 100.23 -85.30 158.84
C ASP A 315 99.39 -84.09 159.41
N LYS A 316 100.06 -83.12 160.08
CA LYS A 316 99.62 -82.02 161.02
C LYS A 316 99.41 -80.65 160.28
N ALA A 317 98.49 -79.67 160.58
CA ALA A 317 98.36 -78.78 161.76
C ALA A 317 97.19 -77.70 161.70
N THR A 318 96.28 -77.68 162.71
CA THR A 318 95.39 -76.65 163.42
C THR A 318 95.73 -75.13 163.46
N PRO A 319 94.89 -74.16 164.01
CA PRO A 319 93.65 -74.16 164.88
C PRO A 319 92.55 -73.02 164.66
N PRO A 320 91.54 -72.79 165.57
CA PRO A 320 90.39 -71.81 165.51
C PRO A 320 90.17 -70.83 166.74
N ALA A 321 89.58 -69.62 166.58
CA ALA A 321 89.10 -68.73 167.69
C ALA A 321 88.22 -67.50 167.27
N LYS A 322 86.98 -67.43 167.85
CA LYS A 322 86.21 -66.26 168.38
C LYS A 322 85.83 -65.10 167.42
N LYS A 323 84.62 -64.49 167.41
CA LYS A 323 83.65 -64.03 168.45
C LYS A 323 82.38 -63.52 167.69
N GLN A 324 81.13 -63.82 168.05
CA GLN A 324 80.21 -62.93 168.82
C GLN A 324 80.58 -61.44 168.76
N THR A 325 79.75 -60.52 168.28
CA THR A 325 78.27 -60.42 168.27
C THR A 325 77.68 -60.24 166.89
#